data_AF-A0A285BUU3-F1
#
_entry.id   AF-A0A285BUU3-F1
#
_cell.length_a   1.000
_cell.length_b   1.000
_cell.length_c   1.000
_cell.angle_alpha   90.00
_cell.angle_beta   90.00
_cell.angle_gamma   90.00
#
_symmetry.space_group_name_H-M   'P 1'
#
loop_
_entity.id
_entity.type
_entity.pdbx_description
1 polymer ?
#
loop_
_entity_poly.entity_id
_entity_poly.type
_entity_poly.pdbx_seq_one_letter_code
_entity_poly.pdbx_strand_id
1 'polypeptide(L)'
;MLSVLKIGVIFICIFGLSFFSSITLASCAGCLCPGDPCNLCPLPAMQDDAPKLNEPELCGKIREKVPPTSAQPGSNEYFPNLDMSIMVCVKEGGDVIRNKQRNSEFPARFYCKPPISDIGSK
;
A
#
# COMPACT_ATOMS: atom_id res chain seq x y z
N MET A 1 -55.77 7.01 7.24
CA MET A 1 -55.10 5.72 6.98
C MET A 1 -53.98 5.79 5.94
N LEU A 2 -54.17 6.48 4.81
CA LEU A 2 -53.15 6.58 3.74
C LEU A 2 -51.80 7.21 4.18
N SER A 3 -51.81 8.10 5.19
CA SER A 3 -50.60 8.77 5.70
C SER A 3 -49.70 7.87 6.55
N VAL A 4 -50.30 7.00 7.37
CA VAL A 4 -49.56 6.07 8.25
C VAL A 4 -48.89 4.96 7.44
N LEU A 5 -49.55 4.51 6.36
CA LEU A 5 -49.01 3.54 5.43
C LEU A 5 -47.77 4.09 4.68
N LYS A 6 -47.80 5.36 4.25
CA LYS A 6 -46.66 6.02 3.61
C LYS A 6 -45.46 6.16 4.54
N ILE A 7 -45.71 6.54 5.80
CA ILE A 7 -44.65 6.67 6.81
C ILE A 7 -44.02 5.30 7.10
N GLY A 8 -44.83 4.24 7.23
CA GLY A 8 -44.34 2.87 7.42
C GLY A 8 -43.45 2.39 6.27
N VAL A 9 -43.83 2.65 5.02
CA VAL A 9 -43.03 2.29 3.84
C VAL A 9 -41.70 3.05 3.82
N ILE A 10 -41.69 4.34 4.18
CA ILE A 10 -40.46 5.15 4.26
C ILE A 10 -39.51 4.59 5.32
N PHE A 11 -40.02 4.25 6.51
CA PHE A 11 -39.19 3.65 7.56
C PHE A 11 -38.59 2.30 7.16
N ILE A 12 -39.36 1.44 6.46
CA ILE A 12 -38.88 0.16 5.96
C ILE A 12 -37.80 0.36 4.89
N CYS A 13 -37.97 1.32 3.97
CA CYS A 13 -36.96 1.64 2.96
C CYS A 13 -35.66 2.16 3.59
N ILE A 14 -35.73 3.06 4.58
CA ILE A 14 -34.54 3.63 5.24
C ILE A 14 -33.82 2.56 6.07
N PHE A 15 -34.54 1.74 6.85
CA PHE A 15 -33.94 0.66 7.63
C PHE A 15 -33.35 -0.45 6.73
N GLY A 16 -34.04 -0.79 5.63
CA GLY A 16 -33.54 -1.75 4.65
C GLY A 16 -32.25 -1.27 3.99
N LEU A 17 -32.20 -0.03 3.50
CA LEU A 17 -31.01 0.54 2.87
C LEU A 17 -29.81 0.61 3.83
N SER A 18 -30.06 0.88 5.12
CA SER A 18 -29.01 0.93 6.15
C SER A 18 -28.39 -0.45 6.40
N PHE A 19 -29.16 -1.53 6.30
CA PHE A 19 -28.68 -2.90 6.52
C PHE A 19 -27.83 -3.45 5.37
N PHE A 20 -28.09 -3.00 4.13
CA PHE A 20 -27.33 -3.43 2.95
C PHE A 20 -26.08 -2.59 2.65
N SER A 21 -25.83 -1.53 3.40
CA SER A 21 -24.69 -0.63 3.17
C SER A 21 -23.34 -1.24 3.59
N SER A 22 -23.34 -2.42 4.22
CA SER A 22 -22.17 -2.97 4.94
C SER A 22 -21.26 -3.88 4.12
N ILE A 23 -21.42 -4.01 2.80
CA ILE A 23 -20.51 -4.84 1.98
C ILE A 23 -20.29 -4.20 0.61
N THR A 24 -19.62 -3.06 0.59
CA THR A 24 -18.83 -2.66 -0.58
C THR A 24 -17.36 -2.86 -0.25
N LEU A 25 -16.96 -4.12 -0.03
CA LEU A 25 -15.57 -4.50 -0.26
C LEU A 25 -15.36 -4.35 -1.76
N ALA A 26 -14.94 -3.16 -2.19
CA ALA A 26 -14.34 -3.01 -3.50
C ALA A 26 -13.30 -4.13 -3.61
N SER A 27 -13.49 -5.05 -4.56
CA SER A 27 -12.53 -6.11 -4.84
C SER A 27 -11.22 -5.40 -5.18
N CYS A 28 -10.34 -5.30 -4.20
CA CYS A 28 -9.09 -4.58 -4.37
C CYS A 28 -8.19 -5.47 -5.24
N ALA A 29 -8.00 -5.07 -6.49
CA ALA A 29 -7.13 -5.74 -7.43
C ALA A 29 -5.78 -5.02 -7.51
N GLY A 30 -4.69 -5.75 -7.32
CA GLY A 30 -3.32 -5.23 -7.41
C GLY A 30 -2.52 -5.40 -6.12
N CYS A 31 -1.37 -4.73 -6.07
CA CYS A 31 -0.44 -4.85 -4.94
C CYS A 31 -0.65 -3.82 -3.82
N LEU A 32 -1.28 -2.68 -4.13
CA LEU A 32 -1.58 -1.61 -3.15
C LEU A 32 -2.93 -1.87 -2.49
N CYS A 33 -3.09 -3.08 -1.96
CA CYS A 33 -4.31 -3.55 -1.33
C CYS A 33 -4.09 -3.84 0.14
N PRO A 34 -5.16 -3.75 0.97
CA PRO A 34 -5.05 -4.05 2.37
C PRO A 34 -4.44 -5.42 2.63
N GLY A 35 -3.49 -5.47 3.56
CA GLY A 35 -2.72 -6.68 3.88
C GLY A 35 -1.48 -6.91 3.01
N ASP A 36 -1.14 -5.98 2.11
CA ASP A 36 0.11 -6.00 1.32
C ASP A 36 0.38 -7.35 0.62
N PRO A 37 -0.51 -7.80 -0.28
CA PRO A 37 -0.44 -9.15 -0.86
C PRO A 37 0.79 -9.40 -1.72
N CYS A 38 1.52 -8.34 -2.11
CA CYS A 38 2.74 -8.43 -2.89
C CYS A 38 4.01 -8.23 -2.05
N ASN A 39 3.90 -8.10 -0.72
CA ASN A 39 5.01 -7.83 0.20
C ASN A 39 5.90 -6.66 -0.29
N LEU A 40 5.28 -5.49 -0.49
CA LEU A 40 5.95 -4.33 -1.07
C LEU A 40 6.97 -3.70 -0.11
N CYS A 41 8.13 -3.30 -0.66
CA CYS A 41 9.13 -2.50 0.05
C CYS A 41 8.91 -1.01 -0.24
N PRO A 42 8.68 -0.13 0.74
CA PRO A 42 8.62 1.32 0.50
C PRO A 42 9.99 1.87 0.05
N LEU A 43 9.98 2.78 -0.93
CA LEU A 43 11.19 3.43 -1.45
C LEU A 43 11.16 4.96 -1.26
N PRO A 44 12.29 5.58 -0.83
CA PRO A 44 13.44 4.95 -0.19
C PRO A 44 13.08 4.47 1.23
N ALA A 45 13.95 3.66 1.84
CA ALA A 45 13.79 3.30 3.24
C ALA A 45 13.90 4.56 4.12
N MET A 46 12.94 4.76 5.01
CA MET A 46 13.00 5.84 6.00
C MET A 46 13.75 5.38 7.24
N GLN A 47 14.45 6.29 7.89
CA GLN A 47 15.27 5.97 9.08
C GLN A 47 14.42 5.46 10.26
N ASP A 48 13.17 5.92 10.36
CA ASP A 48 12.24 5.51 11.42
C ASP A 48 11.46 4.22 11.08
N ASP A 49 11.60 3.70 9.84
CA ASP A 49 10.89 2.50 9.40
C ASP A 49 11.70 1.23 9.73
N ALA A 50 11.29 0.57 10.81
CA ALA A 50 11.85 -0.72 11.19
C ALA A 50 11.64 -1.77 10.07
N PRO A 51 12.65 -2.64 9.80
CA PRO A 51 12.49 -3.80 8.94
C PRO A 51 11.33 -4.69 9.41
N LYS A 52 10.50 -5.18 8.46
CA LYS A 52 9.45 -6.14 8.79
C LYS A 52 10.11 -7.51 9.06
N LEU A 53 9.62 -8.25 10.06
CA LEU A 53 10.21 -9.55 10.47
C LEU A 53 10.30 -10.59 9.34
N ASN A 54 9.40 -10.52 8.36
CA ASN A 54 9.39 -11.36 7.17
C ASN A 54 9.44 -10.50 5.89
N GLU A 55 10.25 -9.44 5.87
CA GLU A 55 10.43 -8.69 4.64
C GLU A 55 11.11 -9.55 3.56
N PRO A 56 10.73 -9.39 2.29
CA PRO A 56 11.42 -10.01 1.16
C PRO A 56 12.92 -9.71 1.16
N GLU A 57 13.72 -10.68 0.70
CA GLU A 57 15.18 -10.54 0.61
C GLU A 57 15.59 -9.28 -0.17
N LEU A 58 14.85 -8.95 -1.23
CA LEU A 58 15.05 -7.73 -2.00
C LEU A 58 14.94 -6.45 -1.17
N CYS A 59 14.00 -6.36 -0.22
CA CYS A 59 13.89 -5.20 0.66
C CYS A 59 15.17 -5.03 1.49
N GLY A 60 15.71 -6.13 2.01
CA GLY A 60 16.97 -6.15 2.75
C GLY A 60 18.16 -5.70 1.89
N LYS A 61 18.27 -6.23 0.65
CA LYS A 61 19.33 -5.82 -0.31
C LYS A 61 19.28 -4.33 -0.65
N ILE A 62 18.09 -3.76 -0.76
CA ILE A 62 17.93 -2.31 -1.00
C ILE A 62 18.43 -1.52 0.21
N ARG A 63 18.05 -1.90 1.43
CA ARG A 63 18.50 -1.25 2.68
C ARG A 63 20.02 -1.36 2.88
N GLU A 64 20.64 -2.46 2.44
CA GLU A 64 22.09 -2.65 2.50
C GLU A 64 22.83 -1.73 1.53
N LYS A 65 22.30 -1.54 0.32
CA LYS A 65 22.95 -0.73 -0.73
C LYS A 65 22.64 0.75 -0.65
N VAL A 66 21.48 1.11 -0.09
CA VAL A 66 21.04 2.50 0.02
C VAL A 66 20.69 2.77 1.49
N PRO A 67 21.47 3.61 2.19
CA PRO A 67 21.23 3.88 3.59
C PRO A 67 19.84 4.54 3.78
N PRO A 68 19.15 4.24 4.89
CA PRO A 68 17.88 4.88 5.20
C PRO A 68 18.03 6.40 5.30
N THR A 69 17.00 7.12 4.88
CA THR A 69 16.99 8.58 4.89
C THR A 69 16.03 9.14 5.95
N SER A 70 16.41 10.25 6.57
CA SER A 70 15.51 11.09 7.37
C SER A 70 14.90 12.23 6.54
N ALA A 71 15.32 12.39 5.29
CA ALA A 71 14.80 13.41 4.39
C ALA A 71 13.33 13.16 4.07
N GLN A 72 12.49 14.17 4.22
CA GLN A 72 11.05 14.03 3.95
C GLN A 72 10.78 14.01 2.44
N PRO A 73 9.72 13.31 1.99
CA PRO A 73 9.32 13.31 0.59
C PRO A 73 9.11 14.73 0.04
N GLY A 74 9.91 15.11 -0.96
CA GLY A 74 9.87 16.43 -1.59
C GLY A 74 11.02 17.36 -1.21
N SER A 75 11.89 16.98 -0.26
CA SER A 75 13.16 17.66 -0.05
C SER A 75 14.19 17.26 -1.12
N ASN A 76 15.20 18.11 -1.35
CA ASN A 76 16.23 17.84 -2.35
C ASN A 76 17.07 16.61 -1.98
N GLU A 77 17.28 16.39 -0.70
CA GLU A 77 18.08 15.29 -0.13
C GLU A 77 17.36 13.93 -0.23
N TYR A 78 16.04 13.94 -0.41
CA TYR A 78 15.24 12.73 -0.58
C TYR A 78 15.43 12.09 -1.97
N PHE A 79 15.56 12.90 -3.03
CA PHE A 79 15.57 12.40 -4.40
C PHE A 79 16.76 11.47 -4.73
N PRO A 80 18.02 11.75 -4.32
CA PRO A 80 19.13 10.84 -4.58
C PRO A 80 18.92 9.45 -3.98
N ASN A 81 18.41 9.36 -2.75
CA ASN A 81 18.14 8.09 -2.08
C ASN A 81 16.98 7.34 -2.77
N LEU A 82 15.94 8.07 -3.20
CA LEU A 82 14.84 7.48 -3.97
C LEU A 82 15.34 6.90 -5.30
N ASP A 83 16.11 7.68 -6.07
CA ASP A 83 16.61 7.27 -7.39
C ASP A 83 17.55 6.05 -7.27
N MET A 84 18.43 6.05 -6.27
CA MET A 84 19.32 4.92 -6.01
C MET A 84 18.53 3.68 -5.56
N SER A 85 17.52 3.86 -4.71
CA SER A 85 16.64 2.76 -4.27
C SER A 85 15.85 2.15 -5.42
N ILE A 86 15.33 2.99 -6.32
CA ILE A 86 14.64 2.56 -7.56
C ILE A 86 15.61 1.78 -8.45
N MET A 87 16.83 2.28 -8.64
CA MET A 87 17.85 1.61 -9.44
C MET A 87 18.19 0.23 -8.90
N VAL A 88 18.38 0.11 -7.58
CA VAL A 88 18.68 -1.18 -6.94
C VAL A 88 17.51 -2.14 -7.08
N CYS A 89 16.27 -1.68 -6.83
CA CYS A 89 15.07 -2.50 -7.00
C CYS A 89 15.01 -3.15 -8.39
N VAL A 90 15.17 -2.35 -9.45
CA VAL A 90 15.14 -2.84 -10.84
C VAL A 90 16.32 -3.76 -11.14
N LYS A 91 17.53 -3.42 -10.66
CA LYS A 91 18.75 -4.20 -10.89
C LYS A 91 18.67 -5.62 -10.32
N GLU A 92 18.01 -5.76 -9.18
CA GLU A 92 17.81 -7.05 -8.51
C GLU A 92 16.58 -7.82 -9.03
N GLY A 93 15.90 -7.31 -10.06
CA GLY A 93 14.76 -7.97 -10.71
C GLY A 93 13.39 -7.65 -10.11
N GLY A 94 13.30 -6.64 -9.24
CA GLY A 94 12.03 -6.11 -8.74
C GLY A 94 11.33 -5.19 -9.74
N ASP A 95 10.04 -5.00 -9.54
CA ASP A 95 9.20 -4.06 -10.31
C ASP A 95 8.85 -2.83 -9.45
N VAL A 96 8.90 -1.64 -10.04
CA VAL A 96 8.69 -0.38 -9.30
C VAL A 96 7.26 0.09 -9.48
N ILE A 97 6.51 0.07 -8.38
CA ILE A 97 5.12 0.50 -8.35
C ILE A 97 5.06 1.95 -7.87
N ARG A 98 4.47 2.82 -8.70
CA ARG A 98 4.14 4.19 -8.32
C ARG A 98 2.79 4.24 -7.60
N ASN A 99 2.80 4.60 -6.33
CA ASN A 99 1.60 4.83 -5.55
C ASN A 99 1.07 6.26 -5.75
N LYS A 100 -0.06 6.39 -6.44
CA LYS A 100 -0.74 7.67 -6.64
C LYS A 100 -1.70 8.01 -5.50
N GLN A 101 -2.28 7.01 -4.85
CA GLN A 101 -3.32 7.13 -3.83
C GLN A 101 -2.72 6.81 -2.46
N ARG A 102 -1.77 7.63 -2.01
CA ARG A 102 -1.14 7.51 -0.70
C ARG A 102 -2.20 7.49 0.40
N ASN A 103 -2.11 6.51 1.28
CA ASN A 103 -2.99 6.34 2.43
C ASN A 103 -2.16 5.90 3.65
N SER A 104 -2.79 5.65 4.78
CA SER A 104 -2.08 5.26 6.02
C SER A 104 -1.37 3.91 5.93
N GLU A 105 -1.85 3.00 5.08
CA GLU A 105 -1.26 1.67 4.90
C GLU A 105 -0.10 1.69 3.89
N PHE A 106 -0.25 2.51 2.84
CA PHE A 106 0.76 2.75 1.81
C PHE A 106 1.11 4.24 1.76
N PRO A 107 1.93 4.76 2.69
CA PRO A 107 2.28 6.18 2.75
C PRO A 107 3.34 6.59 1.71
N ALA A 108 4.19 5.67 1.26
CA ALA A 108 5.28 5.97 0.33
C ALA A 108 4.76 6.24 -1.09
N ARG A 109 5.53 7.02 -1.87
CA ARG A 109 5.20 7.33 -3.27
C ARG A 109 5.58 6.20 -4.22
N PHE A 110 6.62 5.45 -3.89
CA PHE A 110 7.15 4.37 -4.69
C PHE A 110 7.36 3.15 -3.83
N TYR A 111 7.12 2.00 -4.42
CA TYR A 111 7.31 0.70 -3.82
C TYR A 111 8.11 -0.19 -4.75
N CYS A 112 8.98 -1.00 -4.18
CA CYS A 112 9.58 -2.14 -4.87
C CYS A 112 8.69 -3.37 -4.66
N LYS A 113 8.27 -3.99 -5.75
CA LYS A 113 7.62 -5.29 -5.76
C LYS A 113 8.69 -6.36 -6.02
N PRO A 114 8.93 -7.28 -5.07
CA PRO A 114 9.84 -8.39 -5.28
C PRO A 114 9.40 -9.31 -6.43
N PRO A 115 10.35 -9.99 -7.09
CA PRO A 115 10.01 -11.03 -8.06
C PRO A 115 9.27 -12.20 -7.40
N ILE A 116 8.55 -12.98 -8.20
CA ILE A 116 7.73 -14.10 -7.72
C ILE A 116 8.57 -15.16 -6.98
N SER A 117 9.84 -15.30 -7.34
CA SER A 117 10.80 -16.18 -6.63
C SER A 117 10.95 -15.83 -5.14
N ASP A 118 10.84 -14.55 -4.80
CA ASP A 118 11.07 -14.06 -3.43
C ASP A 118 9.81 -14.20 -2.56
N ILE A 119 8.64 -14.39 -3.19
CA ILE A 119 7.34 -14.53 -2.51
C ILE A 119 7.13 -15.97 -2.01
N GLY A 120 7.92 -16.94 -2.49
CA GLY A 120 7.73 -18.38 -2.21
C GLY A 120 8.96 -19.14 -1.68
N SER A 121 10.04 -18.45 -1.29
CA SER A 121 11.30 -19.13 -0.91
C SER A 121 11.40 -19.50 0.58
N LYS A 122 10.28 -19.74 1.27
CA LYS A 122 10.24 -20.17 2.67
C LYS A 122 9.49 -21.49 2.84
#